data_AF-A0A964L892-F1
#
_entry.id   AF-A0A964L892-F1
#
_cell.length_a   1.000
_cell.length_b   1.000
_cell.length_c   1.000
_cell.angle_alpha   90.00
_cell.angle_beta   90.00
_cell.angle_gamma   90.00
#
_symmetry.space_group_name_H-M   'P 1'
#
loop_
_entity.id
_entity.type
_entity.pdbx_description
1 polymer ?
#
loop_
_entity_poly.entity_id
_entity_poly.type
_entity_poly.pdbx_seq_one_letter_code
_entity_poly.pdbx_strand_id
1 'polypeptide(L)'
;MSEKTLRRLPLRQLLASSDRTARELAELVHTHLMPRVLDFRDLTRPVRRKSHYPTMVAFHNGLRRLVEANDQMQAIISVLHEHLGAIRDHAQREKINRRH
;
A
#
# COMPACT_ATOMS: atom_id res chain seq x y z
N MET A 1 -10.45 -11.87 -1.39
CA MET A 1 -10.56 -13.34 -1.17
C MET A 1 -11.18 -13.56 0.19
N SER A 2 -12.10 -14.51 0.35
CA SER A 2 -12.81 -14.69 1.63
C SER A 2 -11.79 -14.92 2.77
N GLU A 3 -11.92 -14.19 3.87
CA GLU A 3 -11.03 -14.27 5.05
C GLU A 3 -10.83 -15.72 5.56
N LYS A 4 -11.83 -16.57 5.31
CA LYS A 4 -11.82 -18.01 5.62
C LYS A 4 -10.83 -18.83 4.78
N THR A 5 -10.45 -18.39 3.58
CA THR A 5 -9.49 -19.12 2.72
C THR A 5 -8.03 -18.85 3.10
N LEU A 6 -7.69 -17.65 3.55
CA LEU A 6 -6.33 -17.29 3.95
C LEU A 6 -5.85 -18.08 5.18
N ARG A 7 -6.73 -18.22 6.20
CA ARG A 7 -6.41 -18.97 7.44
C ARG A 7 -6.25 -20.48 7.25
N ARG A 8 -6.56 -21.01 6.07
CA ARG A 8 -6.41 -22.44 5.73
C ARG A 8 -5.12 -22.73 4.95
N LEU A 9 -4.41 -21.70 4.52
CA LEU A 9 -3.17 -21.88 3.76
C LEU A 9 -2.05 -22.37 4.69
N PRO A 10 -1.18 -23.28 4.21
CA PRO A 10 0.05 -23.63 4.90
C PRO A 10 0.93 -22.39 5.16
N LEU A 11 1.62 -22.37 6.31
CA LEU A 11 2.49 -21.25 6.72
C LEU A 11 3.51 -20.86 5.63
N ARG A 12 4.11 -21.85 4.94
CA ARG A 12 5.05 -21.59 3.85
C ARG A 12 4.41 -20.80 2.69
N GLN A 13 3.15 -21.09 2.37
CA GLN A 13 2.43 -20.36 1.31
C GLN A 13 2.07 -18.94 1.77
N LEU A 14 1.68 -18.76 3.04
CA LEU A 14 1.44 -17.44 3.62
C LEU A 14 2.70 -16.58 3.65
N LEU A 15 3.86 -17.15 3.99
CA LEU A 15 5.14 -16.43 3.97
C LEU A 15 5.49 -16.01 2.55
N ALA A 16 5.38 -16.92 1.57
CA ALA A 16 5.64 -16.61 0.17
C ALA A 16 4.69 -15.55 -0.40
N SER A 17 3.38 -15.61 -0.07
CA SER A 17 2.43 -14.59 -0.50
C SER A 17 2.71 -13.25 0.16
N SER A 18 3.05 -13.22 1.45
CA SER A 18 3.39 -11.98 2.16
C SER A 18 4.65 -11.31 1.60
N ASP A 19 5.70 -12.07 1.27
CA ASP A 19 6.91 -11.53 0.63
C ASP A 19 6.61 -10.95 -0.74
N ARG A 20 5.80 -11.66 -1.55
CA ARG A 20 5.34 -11.15 -2.85
C ARG A 20 4.57 -9.84 -2.70
N THR A 21 3.57 -9.79 -1.81
CA THR A 21 2.76 -8.59 -1.59
C THR A 21 3.59 -7.44 -1.02
N ALA A 22 4.60 -7.72 -0.18
CA ALA A 22 5.51 -6.70 0.33
C ALA A 22 6.38 -6.09 -0.78
N ARG A 23 6.89 -6.91 -1.71
CA ARG A 23 7.65 -6.42 -2.87
C ARG A 23 6.78 -5.61 -3.83
N GLU A 24 5.56 -6.08 -4.08
CA GLU A 24 4.57 -5.37 -4.90
C GLU A 24 4.23 -4.00 -4.28
N LEU A 25 4.05 -3.93 -2.96
CA LEU A 25 3.84 -2.68 -2.25
C LEU A 25 5.04 -1.73 -2.40
N ALA A 26 6.26 -2.23 -2.22
CA ALA A 26 7.47 -1.43 -2.38
C ALA A 26 7.60 -0.88 -3.82
N GLU A 27 7.32 -1.72 -4.82
CA GLU A 27 7.30 -1.31 -6.23
C GLU A 27 6.23 -0.24 -6.48
N LEU A 28 5.01 -0.41 -5.95
CA LEU A 28 3.93 0.56 -6.09
C LEU A 28 4.29 1.92 -5.48
N VAL A 29 4.96 1.93 -4.32
CA VAL A 29 5.44 3.15 -3.67
C VAL A 29 6.42 3.88 -4.58
N HIS A 30 7.40 3.17 -5.14
CA HIS A 30 8.44 3.78 -5.97
C HIS A 30 7.94 4.23 -7.35
N THR A 31 7.05 3.46 -7.97
CA THR A 31 6.61 3.69 -9.36
C THR A 31 5.37 4.58 -9.46
N HIS A 32 4.48 4.56 -8.47
CA HIS A 32 3.22 5.31 -8.52
C HIS A 32 3.13 6.44 -7.49
N LEU A 33 3.38 6.16 -6.21
CA LEU A 33 3.17 7.17 -5.16
C LEU A 33 4.25 8.26 -5.20
N MET A 34 5.53 7.86 -5.20
CA MET A 34 6.64 8.80 -5.07
C MET A 34 6.70 9.85 -6.19
N PRO A 35 6.52 9.49 -7.49
CA PRO A 35 6.48 10.48 -8.56
C PRO A 35 5.34 11.49 -8.38
N ARG A 36 4.14 11.02 -8.00
CA ARG A 36 2.97 11.89 -7.79
C ARG A 36 3.15 12.84 -6.61
N VAL A 37 3.82 12.40 -5.54
CA VAL A 37 4.19 13.26 -4.39
C VAL A 37 5.17 14.35 -4.83
N LEU A 38 6.18 14.01 -5.63
CA LEU A 38 7.15 14.99 -6.14
C LEU A 38 6.48 16.02 -7.05
N ASP A 39 5.65 15.56 -8.00
CA ASP A 39 4.88 16.43 -8.89
C ASP A 39 3.96 17.37 -8.10
N PHE A 40 3.24 16.83 -7.11
CA PHE A 40 2.35 17.62 -6.27
C PHE A 40 3.11 18.65 -5.42
N ARG A 41 4.24 18.26 -4.83
CA ARG A 41 5.12 19.18 -4.10
C ARG A 41 5.60 20.32 -4.98
N ASP A 42 5.91 20.06 -6.24
CA ASP A 42 6.36 21.11 -7.16
C ASP A 42 5.22 22.06 -7.56
N LEU A 43 3.96 21.60 -7.51
CA LEU A 43 2.76 22.44 -7.66
C LEU A 43 2.44 23.29 -6.43
N THR A 44 2.87 22.88 -5.23
CA THR A 44 2.63 23.63 -3.99
C THR A 44 3.69 24.70 -3.73
N ARG A 45 4.84 24.61 -4.39
CA ARG A 45 5.89 25.63 -4.29
C ARG A 45 5.42 26.95 -4.89
N PRO A 46 5.77 28.09 -4.28
CA PRO A 46 5.49 29.41 -4.85
C PRO A 46 6.31 29.61 -6.12
N VAL A 47 5.78 29.17 -7.26
CA VAL A 47 6.35 29.43 -8.57
C VAL A 47 5.70 30.68 -9.13
N ARG A 48 6.49 31.64 -9.63
CA ARG A 48 6.00 32.82 -10.37
C ARG A 48 5.37 32.38 -11.70
N ARG A 49 4.19 31.77 -11.66
CA ARG A 49 3.39 31.46 -12.86
C ARG A 49 2.55 32.68 -13.21
N LYS A 50 2.60 33.10 -14.48
CA LYS A 50 1.87 34.28 -14.98
C LYS A 50 0.34 34.16 -14.88
N SER A 51 -0.20 32.93 -14.75
CA SER A 51 -1.65 32.68 -14.73
C SER A 51 -2.09 31.83 -13.53
N HIS A 52 -3.08 32.35 -12.78
CA HIS A 52 -3.61 31.70 -11.57
C HIS A 52 -4.51 30.51 -11.89
N TYR A 53 -5.42 30.65 -12.85
CA TYR A 53 -6.43 29.62 -13.15
C TYR A 53 -5.81 28.27 -13.60
N PRO A 54 -4.85 28.21 -14.54
CA PRO A 54 -4.21 26.94 -14.92
C PRO A 54 -3.42 26.30 -13.77
N THR A 55 -2.89 27.11 -12.86
CA THR A 55 -2.17 26.65 -11.66
C THR A 55 -3.13 25.95 -10.69
N MET A 56 -4.32 26.52 -10.46
CA MET A 56 -5.35 25.91 -9.62
C MET A 56 -5.87 24.58 -10.21
N VAL A 57 -6.09 24.53 -11.54
CA VAL A 57 -6.51 23.28 -12.22
C VAL A 57 -5.42 22.21 -12.12
N ALA A 58 -4.15 22.57 -12.33
CA ALA A 58 -3.03 21.65 -12.18
C ALA A 58 -2.92 21.12 -10.74
N PHE A 59 -3.08 22.00 -9.74
CA PHE A 59 -3.10 21.62 -8.33
C PHE A 59 -4.23 20.62 -8.01
N HIS A 60 -5.46 20.91 -8.44
CA HIS A 60 -6.60 20.02 -8.22
C HIS A 60 -6.39 18.63 -8.86
N ASN A 61 -5.88 18.61 -10.09
CA ASN A 61 -5.54 17.36 -10.77
C ASN A 61 -4.40 16.59 -10.07
N GLY A 62 -3.38 17.30 -9.59
CA GLY A 62 -2.29 16.72 -8.81
C GLY A 62 -2.79 16.07 -7.52
N LEU A 63 -3.66 16.78 -6.79
CA LEU A 63 -4.28 16.26 -5.57
C LEU A 63 -5.12 15.01 -5.85
N ARG A 64 -5.96 15.04 -6.89
CA ARG A 64 -6.77 13.88 -7.28
C ARG A 64 -5.91 12.66 -7.58
N ARG A 65 -4.84 12.82 -8.36
CA ARG A 65 -3.90 11.72 -8.67
C ARG A 65 -3.20 11.18 -7.43
N LEU A 66 -2.88 12.04 -6.46
CA LEU A 66 -2.26 11.63 -5.20
C LEU A 66 -3.23 10.78 -4.35
N VAL A 67 -4.50 11.18 -4.28
CA VAL A 67 -5.56 10.40 -3.62
C VAL A 67 -5.72 9.04 -4.28
N GLU A 68 -5.84 9.00 -5.62
CA GLU A 68 -5.93 7.75 -6.38
C GLU A 68 -4.72 6.82 -6.12
N ALA A 69 -3.51 7.38 -6.00
CA ALA A 69 -2.29 6.63 -5.67
C ALA A 69 -2.36 6.04 -4.26
N ASN A 70 -2.81 6.84 -3.29
CA ASN A 70 -2.95 6.41 -1.91
C ASN A 70 -3.97 5.28 -1.80
N ASP A 71 -5.13 5.39 -2.46
CA ASP A 71 -6.19 4.39 -2.37
C ASP A 71 -5.74 3.03 -2.94
N GLN A 72 -5.01 3.04 -4.05
CA GLN A 72 -4.38 1.84 -4.61
C GLN A 72 -3.38 1.20 -3.62
N MET A 73 -2.56 2.02 -2.96
CA MET A 73 -1.59 1.55 -1.96
C MET A 73 -2.29 0.97 -0.73
N GLN A 74 -3.36 1.61 -0.24
CA GLN A 74 -4.13 1.14 0.92
C GLN A 74 -4.76 -0.23 0.68
N ALA A 75 -5.19 -0.52 -0.55
CA ALA A 75 -5.72 -1.84 -0.91
C ALA A 75 -4.66 -2.94 -0.74
N ILE A 76 -3.42 -2.72 -1.19
CA ILE A 76 -2.33 -3.68 -1.05
C ILE A 76 -1.88 -3.79 0.41
N ILE A 77 -1.80 -2.67 1.14
CA ILE A 77 -1.49 -2.66 2.58
C ILE A 77 -2.49 -3.52 3.34
N SER A 78 -3.78 -3.41 3.04
CA SER A 78 -4.84 -4.19 3.69
C SER A 78 -4.62 -5.69 3.47
N VAL A 79 -4.32 -6.11 2.24
CA VAL A 79 -4.00 -7.51 1.91
C VAL A 79 -2.75 -8.00 2.63
N LEU A 80 -1.70 -7.19 2.69
CA LEU A 80 -0.47 -7.53 3.42
C LEU A 80 -0.76 -7.68 4.92
N HIS A 81 -1.58 -6.81 5.49
CA HIS A 81 -1.98 -6.87 6.89
C HIS A 81 -2.73 -8.17 7.21
N GLU A 82 -3.65 -8.59 6.33
CA GLU A 82 -4.35 -9.88 6.47
C GLU A 82 -3.36 -11.06 6.45
N HIS A 83 -2.40 -11.08 5.52
CA HIS A 83 -1.38 -12.13 5.47
C HIS A 83 -0.54 -12.18 6.74
N LEU A 84 -0.05 -11.04 7.22
CA LEU A 84 0.76 -10.95 8.43
C LEU A 84 -0.05 -11.35 9.68
N GLY A 85 -1.32 -10.98 9.74
CA GLY A 85 -2.25 -11.42 10.77
C GLY A 85 -2.40 -12.93 10.80
N ALA A 86 -2.61 -13.56 9.63
CA ALA A 86 -2.72 -15.02 9.53
C ALA A 86 -1.42 -15.75 9.93
N ILE A 87 -0.25 -15.20 9.58
CA ILE A 87 1.06 -15.73 10.00
C ILE A 87 1.21 -15.66 11.52
N ARG A 88 0.87 -14.51 12.13
CA ARG A 88 0.91 -14.33 13.58
C ARG A 88 0.03 -15.34 14.29
N ASP A 89 -1.21 -15.51 13.82
CA ASP A 89 -2.16 -16.46 14.40
C ASP A 89 -1.65 -17.91 14.28
N HIS A 90 -1.02 -18.28 13.16
CA HIS A 90 -0.36 -19.58 13.00
C HIS A 90 0.78 -19.78 14.01
N ALA A 91 1.65 -18.78 14.17
CA ALA A 91 2.77 -18.84 15.11
C ALA A 91 2.29 -18.94 16.57
N GLN A 92 1.19 -18.27 16.91
CA GLN A 92 0.57 -18.37 18.23
C GLN A 92 0.03 -19.78 18.52
N ARG A 93 -0.66 -20.41 17.56
CA ARG A 93 -1.15 -21.79 17.71
C ARG A 93 -0.01 -22.79 17.91
N GLU A 94 1.04 -22.68 17.11
CA GLU A 94 2.25 -23.52 17.25
C GLU A 94 2.90 -23.34 18.64
N LYS A 95 2.99 -22.11 19.14
CA LYS A 95 3.54 -21.82 20.46
C LYS A 95 2.71 -22.45 21.60
N ILE A 96 1.37 -22.44 21.48
CA ILE A 96 0.48 -23.08 22.45
C ILE A 96 0.66 -24.60 22.41
N ASN A 97 0.67 -25.20 21.21
CA ASN A 97 0.84 -26.64 21.04
C ASN A 97 2.19 -27.17 21.54
N ARG A 98 3.25 -26.35 21.53
CA ARG A 98 4.58 -26.72 22.07
C ARG A 98 4.73 -26.58 23.58
N ARG A 99 3.77 -25.93 24.24
CA ARG A 99 3.77 -25.74 25.71
C ARG A 99 3.01 -26.85 26.45
N HIS A 100 2.26 -27.67 25.72
CA HIS A 100 1.64 -28.90 26.19
C HIS A 100 2.49 -30.09 25.74
#